data_AF-A0A8X6WGW1-F1
#
_entry.id   AF-A0A8X6WGW1-F1
#
_cell.length_a   1.000
_cell.length_b   1.000
_cell.length_c   1.000
_cell.angle_alpha   90.00
_cell.angle_beta   90.00
_cell.angle_gamma   90.00
#
_symmetry.space_group_name_H-M   'P 1'
#
loop_
_entity.id
_entity.type
_entity.pdbx_description
1 polymer ?
#
loop_
_entity_poly.entity_id
_entity_poly.type
_entity_poly.pdbx_seq_one_letter_code
_entity_poly.pdbx_strand_id
1 'polypeptide(L)'
;MLVPYNCCTKQFEDYYISQTGNGLPYYAGQSFQKGYGIGGWFKRLFRTALPFLKRGAKSVGKEVLKTSTQIANDMLEGQSFPESARQRTIETGKS
;
A
#
# COMPACT_ATOMS: atom_id res chain seq x y z
N MET A 1 30.28 -75.92 31.11
CA MET A 1 29.20 -74.96 30.85
C MET A 1 29.81 -73.80 30.08
N LEU A 2 29.32 -73.50 28.88
CA LEU A 2 29.77 -72.36 28.08
C LEU A 2 28.97 -71.14 28.52
N VAL A 3 29.64 -70.15 29.12
CA VAL A 3 29.03 -68.85 29.40
C VAL A 3 29.18 -68.01 28.14
N PRO A 4 28.08 -67.54 27.53
CA PRO A 4 28.17 -66.68 26.36
C PRO A 4 28.82 -65.35 26.74
N TYR A 5 29.78 -64.92 25.93
CA TYR A 5 30.42 -63.62 26.10
C TYR A 5 29.40 -62.50 25.81
N ASN A 6 28.97 -61.81 26.86
CA ASN A 6 28.10 -60.63 26.81
C ASN A 6 28.95 -59.39 27.09
N CYS A 7 29.73 -58.94 26.10
CA CYS A 7 30.18 -57.56 26.12
C CYS A 7 29.44 -56.77 25.05
N CYS A 8 29.37 -55.47 25.30
CA CYS A 8 29.22 -54.49 24.23
C CYS A 8 27.82 -54.44 23.58
N THR A 9 26.79 -54.99 24.25
CA THR A 9 25.38 -54.89 23.82
C THR A 9 24.93 -53.44 23.62
N LYS A 10 25.27 -52.56 24.57
CA LYS A 10 25.02 -51.11 24.44
C LYS A 10 25.68 -50.48 23.23
N GLN A 11 26.95 -50.82 22.95
CA GLN A 11 27.66 -50.27 21.79
C GLN A 11 27.04 -50.74 20.48
N PHE A 12 26.55 -51.98 20.44
CA PHE A 12 25.81 -52.51 19.31
C PHE A 12 24.48 -51.79 19.12
N GLU A 13 23.69 -51.61 20.18
CA GLU A 13 22.42 -50.86 20.13
C GLU A 13 22.63 -49.42 19.68
N ASP A 14 23.60 -48.72 20.27
CA ASP A 14 23.94 -47.33 19.94
C ASP A 14 24.37 -47.19 18.46
N TYR A 15 25.10 -48.18 17.93
CA TYR A 15 25.49 -48.22 16.52
C TYR A 15 24.27 -48.27 15.59
N TYR A 16 23.28 -49.12 15.86
CA TYR A 16 22.07 -49.19 15.03
C TYR A 16 21.13 -48.00 15.22
N ILE A 17 21.02 -47.45 16.43
CA ILE A 17 20.24 -46.22 16.70
C ILE A 17 20.85 -45.03 15.96
N SER A 18 22.18 -44.92 15.91
CA SER A 18 22.85 -43.85 15.17
C SER A 18 22.67 -43.94 13.65
N GLN A 19 22.33 -45.13 13.13
CA GLN A 19 22.04 -45.35 11.71
C GLN A 19 20.60 -45.03 11.34
N THR A 20 19.68 -45.06 12.30
CA THR A 20 18.32 -44.57 12.06
C THR A 20 18.36 -43.05 12.00
N GLY A 21 18.57 -42.51 10.79
CA GLY A 21 18.50 -41.08 10.55
C GLY A 21 17.17 -40.52 11.03
N ASN A 22 17.17 -39.29 11.53
CA ASN A 22 15.93 -38.56 11.78
C ASN A 22 15.23 -38.39 10.43
N GLY A 23 14.06 -39.00 10.26
CA GLY A 23 13.36 -39.12 8.97
C GLY A 23 13.36 -37.85 8.14
N LEU A 24 13.31 -38.00 6.81
CA LEU A 24 13.37 -36.87 5.88
C LEU A 24 12.41 -35.76 6.30
N PRO A 25 12.85 -34.49 6.39
CA PRO A 25 11.97 -33.39 6.73
C PRO A 25 10.84 -33.36 5.69
N TYR A 26 9.60 -33.57 6.14
CA TYR A 26 8.44 -33.46 5.28
C TYR A 26 8.12 -31.98 5.07
N TYR A 27 7.70 -31.64 3.86
CA TYR A 27 7.23 -30.29 3.58
C TYR A 27 5.93 -30.03 4.36
N ALA A 28 5.99 -29.17 5.36
CA ALA A 28 4.82 -28.59 6.00
C ALA A 28 4.51 -27.26 5.30
N GLY A 29 3.43 -27.22 4.52
CA GLY A 29 2.98 -25.98 3.88
C GLY A 29 2.74 -24.88 4.91
N GLN A 30 2.88 -23.62 4.49
CA GLN A 30 2.63 -22.48 5.39
C GLN A 30 1.13 -22.42 5.73
N SER A 31 0.77 -22.46 7.02
CA SER A 31 -0.61 -22.54 7.49
C SER A 31 -1.46 -21.30 7.21
N PHE A 32 -0.85 -20.20 6.76
CA PHE A 32 -1.55 -18.94 6.49
C PHE A 32 -1.25 -18.43 5.09
N GLN A 33 -2.29 -18.40 4.25
CA GLN A 33 -2.25 -17.73 2.96
C GLN A 33 -2.51 -16.22 3.19
N LYS A 34 -1.48 -15.38 3.02
CA LYS A 34 -1.62 -13.90 3.08
C LYS A 34 -2.36 -13.39 1.84
N GLY A 35 -3.69 -13.39 1.89
CA GLY A 35 -4.54 -12.73 0.90
C GLY A 35 -4.92 -11.31 1.34
N TYR A 36 -4.75 -10.31 0.48
CA TYR A 36 -5.14 -8.92 0.77
C TYR A 36 -6.66 -8.67 0.72
N GLY A 37 -7.46 -9.70 0.37
CA GLY A 37 -8.91 -9.61 0.23
C GLY A 37 -9.35 -8.47 -0.71
N ILE A 38 -10.56 -7.95 -0.46
CA ILE A 38 -11.11 -6.78 -1.16
C ILE A 38 -10.22 -5.54 -0.95
N GLY A 39 -9.56 -5.41 0.21
CA GLY A 39 -8.60 -4.34 0.48
C GLY A 39 -7.43 -4.30 -0.50
N GLY A 40 -6.99 -5.45 -1.01
CA GLY A 40 -5.97 -5.55 -2.05
C GLY A 40 -6.41 -4.96 -3.39
N TRP A 41 -7.69 -5.14 -3.75
CA TRP A 41 -8.27 -4.61 -4.97
C TRP A 41 -8.34 -3.07 -4.93
N PHE A 42 -8.90 -2.52 -3.86
CA PHE A 42 -8.94 -1.05 -3.67
C PHE A 42 -7.56 -0.43 -3.54
N LYS A 43 -6.62 -1.08 -2.84
CA LYS A 43 -5.23 -0.63 -2.74
C LYS A 43 -4.60 -0.50 -4.12
N ARG A 44 -4.83 -1.47 -5.02
CA ARG A 44 -4.31 -1.45 -6.38
C ARG A 44 -4.98 -0.34 -7.20
N LEU A 45 -6.29 -0.15 -7.09
CA LEU A 45 -7.01 0.94 -7.74
C LEU A 45 -6.47 2.31 -7.31
N PHE A 46 -6.39 2.57 -6.01
CA PHE A 46 -5.86 3.83 -5.47
C PHE A 46 -4.41 4.05 -5.86
N ARG A 47 -3.57 3.02 -5.83
CA ARG A 47 -2.16 3.15 -6.21
C ARG A 47 -1.99 3.54 -7.69
N THR A 48 -2.91 3.12 -8.56
CA THR A 48 -2.94 3.49 -9.98
C THR A 48 -3.58 4.85 -10.23
N ALA A 49 -4.67 5.20 -9.53
CA ALA A 49 -5.40 6.45 -9.74
C ALA A 49 -4.73 7.67 -9.08
N LEU A 50 -4.08 7.47 -7.93
CA LEU A 50 -3.50 8.54 -7.12
C LEU A 50 -2.49 9.44 -7.85
N PRO A 51 -1.59 8.94 -8.71
CA PRO A 51 -0.68 9.80 -9.48
C PRO A 51 -1.42 10.76 -10.42
N PHE A 52 -2.51 10.33 -11.03
CA PHE A 52 -3.31 11.18 -11.93
C PHE A 52 -4.08 12.24 -11.16
N LEU A 53 -4.70 11.85 -10.04
CA LEU A 53 -5.36 12.78 -9.12
C LEU A 53 -4.37 13.82 -8.58
N LYS A 54 -3.17 13.42 -8.16
CA LYS A 54 -2.12 14.34 -7.70
C LYS A 54 -1.68 15.32 -8.78
N ARG A 55 -1.57 14.87 -10.04
CA ARG A 55 -1.22 15.74 -11.17
C ARG A 55 -2.31 16.78 -11.43
N GLY A 56 -3.58 16.35 -11.49
CA GLY A 56 -4.73 17.25 -11.67
C GLY A 56 -4.91 18.23 -10.50
N ALA A 57 -4.76 17.75 -9.27
CA ALA A 57 -4.82 18.61 -8.09
C ALA A 57 -3.69 19.65 -8.06
N LYS A 58 -2.48 19.30 -8.53
CA LYS A 58 -1.35 20.23 -8.60
C LYS A 58 -1.56 21.34 -9.64
N SER A 59 -2.14 21.03 -10.81
CA SER A 59 -2.47 22.06 -11.80
C SER A 59 -3.59 22.96 -11.32
N VAL A 60 -4.68 22.38 -10.81
CA VAL A 60 -5.82 23.15 -10.30
C VAL A 60 -5.39 24.01 -9.11
N GLY A 61 -4.62 23.47 -8.17
CA GLY A 61 -4.13 24.21 -7.01
C GLY A 61 -3.24 25.40 -7.38
N LYS A 62 -2.36 25.26 -8.39
CA LYS A 62 -1.55 26.39 -8.88
C LYS A 62 -2.41 27.50 -9.48
N GLU A 63 -3.41 27.13 -10.27
CA GLU A 63 -4.30 28.10 -10.90
C GLU A 63 -5.14 28.82 -9.84
N VAL A 64 -5.74 28.08 -8.92
CA VAL A 64 -6.50 28.64 -7.80
C VAL A 64 -5.66 29.60 -6.97
N LEU A 65 -4.42 29.24 -6.65
CA LEU A 65 -3.50 30.13 -5.93
C LEU A 65 -3.22 31.41 -6.73
N LYS A 66 -2.88 31.30 -8.02
CA LYS A 66 -2.62 32.46 -8.89
C LYS A 66 -3.84 33.38 -8.98
N THR A 67 -5.02 32.80 -9.25
CA THR A 67 -6.28 33.54 -9.29
C THR A 67 -6.57 34.22 -7.95
N SER A 68 -6.35 33.53 -6.83
CA SER A 68 -6.56 34.12 -5.50
C SER A 68 -5.63 35.30 -5.22
N THR A 69 -4.37 35.23 -5.67
CA THR A 69 -3.42 36.34 -5.53
C THR A 69 -3.78 37.53 -6.41
N GLN A 70 -4.28 37.28 -7.63
CA GLN A 70 -4.74 38.34 -8.53
C GLN A 70 -5.96 39.04 -7.96
N ILE A 71 -6.98 38.30 -7.51
CA ILE A 71 -8.17 38.87 -6.85
C ILE A 71 -7.77 39.70 -5.63
N ALA A 72 -6.84 39.21 -4.81
CA ALA A 72 -6.37 39.95 -3.63
C ALA A 72 -5.66 41.26 -4.02
N ASN A 73 -4.81 41.25 -5.05
CA ASN A 73 -4.15 42.46 -5.54
C ASN A 73 -5.16 43.45 -6.14
N ASP A 74 -6.13 42.97 -6.93
CA ASP A 74 -7.19 43.80 -7.52
C ASP A 74 -8.07 44.47 -6.44
N MET A 75 -8.29 43.78 -5.32
CA MET A 75 -9.00 44.33 -4.15
C MET A 75 -8.17 45.38 -3.41
N LEU A 76 -6.84 45.19 -3.32
CA LEU A 76 -5.93 46.15 -2.68
C LEU A 76 -5.69 47.40 -3.53
N GLU A 77 -5.76 47.28 -4.86
CA GLU A 77 -5.69 48.41 -5.82
C GLU A 77 -7.01 49.17 -5.95
N GLY A 78 -8.03 48.83 -5.14
CA GLY A 78 -9.18 49.69 -4.90
C GLY A 78 -10.31 49.58 -5.92
N GLN A 79 -10.43 48.48 -6.67
CA GLN A 79 -11.60 48.25 -7.52
C GLN A 79 -12.67 47.43 -6.79
N SER A 80 -13.84 48.04 -6.61
CA SER A 80 -15.07 47.45 -6.09
C SER A 80 -15.62 46.37 -7.04
N PHE A 81 -15.05 45.16 -6.94
CA PHE A 81 -15.45 43.98 -7.71
C PHE A 81 -16.91 43.48 -7.57
N PRO A 82 -17.69 43.78 -6.50
CA PRO A 82 -19.05 43.23 -6.44
C PRO A 82 -20.01 43.82 -7.49
N GLU A 83 -19.73 45.01 -8.04
CA GLU A 83 -20.62 45.66 -9.01
C GLU A 83 -20.40 45.15 -10.44
N SER A 84 -19.15 44.93 -10.86
CA SER A 84 -18.80 44.47 -12.20
C SER A 84 -19.16 42.99 -12.46
N ALA A 85 -19.12 42.14 -11.43
CA ALA A 85 -19.58 40.75 -11.51
C ALA A 85 -21.11 40.65 -11.65
N ARG A 86 -21.86 41.59 -11.04
CA ARG A 86 -23.33 41.67 -11.12
C ARG A 86 -23.79 42.16 -12.50
N GLN A 87 -23.06 43.09 -13.10
CA GLN A 87 -23.37 43.61 -14.44
C GLN A 87 -23.22 42.53 -15.52
N ARG A 88 -22.12 41.77 -15.51
CA ARG A 88 -21.84 40.73 -16.54
C ARG A 88 -22.75 39.51 -16.45
N THR A 89 -23.22 39.15 -15.25
CA THR A 89 -24.18 38.04 -15.07
C THR A 89 -25.58 38.39 -15.59
N ILE A 90 -26.00 39.66 -15.47
CA ILE A 90 -27.27 40.15 -16.02
C ILE A 90 -27.24 40.23 -17.56
N GLU A 91 -26.10 40.60 -18.15
CA GLU A 91 -25.93 40.64 -19.61
C GLU A 91 -25.86 39.23 -20.22
N THR A 92 -25.25 38.26 -19.52
CA THR A 92 -25.14 36.88 -20.01
C THR A 92 -26.47 36.12 -19.94
N GLY A 93 -27.38 36.50 -19.04
CA GLY A 93 -28.70 35.88 -18.90
C GLY A 93 -29.78 36.38 -19.87
N LYS A 94 -29.45 37.32 -20.78
CA LYS A 94 -30.36 37.85 -21.80
C LYS A 94 -30.14 37.26 -23.21
N SER A 95 -29.31 36.22 -23.35
CA SER A 95 -29.18 35.42 -24.59
C SER A 95 -30.05 34.18 -24.55
#